data_AF-A0A5N4ETK0-F1
#
_entry.id   AF-A0A5N4ETK0-F1
#
_cell.length_a   1.000
_cell.length_b   1.000
_cell.length_c   1.000
_cell.angle_alpha   90.00
_cell.angle_beta   90.00
_cell.angle_gamma   90.00
#
_symmetry.space_group_name_H-M   'P 1'
#
loop_
_entity.id
_entity.type
_entity.pdbx_description
1 polymer ?
#
loop_
_entity_poly.entity_id
_entity_poly.type
_entity_poly.pdbx_seq_one_letter_code
_entity_poly.pdbx_strand_id
1 'polypeptide(L)'
;MLRSEFAKLLESTIIPEGIEQEDIKSRIYPISAALMSMLPQKLYRYRSCSTLNLDAFDKDLVYAVTADKFNDPYDTLVYYSLDNIQEQMRACCTEEFLEQFKQILETKDFEFPPSVIQFFGRNNLTGLKKQVISCNGINPLTLALFSVVMENILKEILLKMGDTLKVVSTIACLSESIDSVIMWSHYAQNHEGFALEYDLRFLLEQGEMNCCILPVIYDNNRFDANSFIQWYIAKSLGLDVKNIDSLSHLKMAIHKSTQWEYENEWRIIHSEKQPAAHSRATSLKIVPKAIYYGERISNIHKKTLHYIAQEKGIAEYDMYIDCGSLKYEMLYKPSQF
;
A
#
# COMPACT_ATOMS: atom_id res chain seq x y z
N MET A 1 14.38 -15.28 -9.58
CA MET A 1 12.94 -15.57 -9.82
C MET A 1 12.35 -14.41 -10.61
N LEU A 2 11.49 -14.65 -11.60
CA LEU A 2 10.81 -13.59 -12.34
C LEU A 2 9.69 -12.97 -11.49
N ARG A 3 9.36 -11.69 -11.71
CA ARG A 3 8.25 -11.01 -10.99
C ARG A 3 6.91 -11.73 -11.18
N SER A 4 6.66 -12.32 -12.35
CA SER A 4 5.45 -13.11 -12.63
C SER A 4 5.40 -14.44 -11.87
N GLU A 5 6.55 -15.06 -11.59
CA GLU A 5 6.64 -16.26 -10.74
C GLU A 5 6.41 -15.89 -9.27
N PHE A 6 7.00 -14.78 -8.82
CA PHE A 6 6.76 -14.24 -7.49
C PHE A 6 5.29 -13.88 -7.27
N ALA A 7 4.63 -13.27 -8.26
CA ALA A 7 3.21 -12.97 -8.21
C ALA A 7 2.38 -14.24 -7.96
N LYS A 8 2.62 -15.31 -8.74
CA LYS A 8 1.93 -16.60 -8.54
C LYS A 8 2.17 -17.18 -7.15
N LEU A 9 3.41 -17.12 -6.66
CA LEU A 9 3.77 -17.59 -5.33
C LEU A 9 2.99 -16.81 -4.25
N LEU A 10 3.00 -15.48 -4.33
CA LEU A 10 2.33 -14.62 -3.37
C LEU A 10 0.81 -14.81 -3.40
N GLU A 11 0.20 -14.86 -4.58
CA GLU A 11 -1.26 -15.01 -4.73
C GLU A 11 -1.75 -16.38 -4.23
N SER A 12 -0.99 -17.44 -4.47
CA SER A 12 -1.30 -18.78 -3.95
C SER A 12 -1.07 -18.94 -2.44
N THR A 13 -0.34 -18.01 -1.82
CA THR A 13 -0.09 -18.01 -0.38
C THR A 13 -1.19 -17.27 0.35
N ILE A 14 -1.91 -17.99 1.21
CA ILE A 14 -2.99 -17.46 2.05
C ILE A 14 -2.61 -17.67 3.51
N ILE A 15 -2.72 -16.63 4.34
CA ILE A 15 -2.48 -16.71 5.78
C ILE A 15 -3.77 -16.31 6.53
N PRO A 16 -4.62 -17.27 6.88
CA PRO A 16 -5.85 -16.99 7.63
C PRO A 16 -5.56 -16.52 9.06
N GLU A 17 -6.46 -15.72 9.61
CA GLU A 17 -6.42 -15.32 11.02
C GLU A 17 -6.57 -16.52 11.95
N GLY A 18 -5.72 -16.59 12.98
CA GLY A 18 -5.74 -17.64 13.99
C GLY A 18 -5.06 -18.95 13.58
N ILE A 19 -4.27 -18.94 12.51
CA ILE A 19 -3.38 -20.07 12.17
C ILE A 19 -2.15 -20.09 13.08
N GLU A 20 -1.63 -21.29 13.37
CA GLU A 20 -0.49 -21.49 14.27
C GLU A 20 0.79 -20.82 13.76
N GLN A 21 1.64 -20.35 14.68
CA GLN A 21 2.82 -19.57 14.32
C GLN A 21 3.82 -20.36 13.46
N GLU A 22 3.92 -21.68 13.65
CA GLU A 22 4.76 -22.56 12.84
C GLU A 22 4.26 -22.65 11.39
N ASP A 23 2.94 -22.75 11.21
CA ASP A 23 2.32 -22.74 9.89
C ASP A 23 2.51 -21.38 9.19
N ILE A 24 2.40 -20.25 9.91
CA ILE A 24 2.71 -18.93 9.36
C ILE A 24 4.13 -18.90 8.80
N LYS A 25 5.12 -19.36 9.59
CA LYS A 25 6.52 -19.40 9.17
C LYS A 25 6.70 -20.26 7.92
N SER A 26 6.08 -21.43 7.87
CA SER A 26 6.17 -22.34 6.72
C SER A 26 5.61 -21.72 5.43
N ARG A 27 4.53 -20.92 5.53
CA ARG A 27 3.89 -20.23 4.40
C ARG A 27 4.65 -18.99 3.95
N ILE A 28 5.26 -18.26 4.90
CA ILE A 28 6.04 -17.05 4.60
C ILE A 28 7.43 -17.41 4.05
N TYR A 29 8.03 -18.52 4.48
CA TYR A 29 9.40 -18.87 4.12
C TYR A 29 9.67 -18.88 2.59
N PRO A 30 8.83 -19.49 1.73
CA PRO A 30 9.00 -19.42 0.28
C PRO A 30 9.01 -17.98 -0.25
N ILE A 31 8.15 -17.11 0.27
CA ILE A 31 8.09 -15.69 -0.12
C ILE A 31 9.39 -14.99 0.29
N SER A 32 9.85 -15.18 1.54
CA SER A 32 11.11 -14.62 2.02
C SER A 32 12.31 -15.08 1.19
N ALA A 33 12.37 -16.38 0.85
CA ALA A 33 13.43 -16.94 0.02
C ALA A 33 13.40 -16.36 -1.40
N ALA A 34 12.21 -16.20 -1.99
CA ALA A 34 12.04 -15.56 -3.28
C ALA A 34 12.53 -14.10 -3.24
N LEU A 35 12.10 -13.32 -2.25
CA LEU A 35 12.51 -11.92 -2.06
C LEU A 35 14.03 -11.79 -1.91
N MET A 36 14.66 -12.65 -1.11
CA MET A 36 16.13 -12.69 -0.95
C MET A 36 16.86 -12.92 -2.29
N SER A 37 16.28 -13.72 -3.19
CA SER A 37 16.84 -13.99 -4.51
C SER A 37 16.60 -12.87 -5.53
N MET A 38 15.56 -12.07 -5.32
CA MET A 38 15.09 -11.06 -6.28
C MET A 38 15.57 -9.66 -5.95
N LEU A 39 15.74 -9.34 -4.66
CA LEU A 39 16.07 -7.99 -4.22
C LEU A 39 17.44 -7.58 -4.78
N PRO A 40 17.51 -6.51 -5.61
CA PRO A 40 18.78 -6.04 -6.12
C PRO A 40 19.64 -5.46 -4.99
N GLN A 41 20.95 -5.43 -5.21
CA GLN A 41 21.90 -4.80 -4.29
C GLN A 41 21.66 -3.29 -4.14
N LYS A 42 21.08 -2.65 -5.17
CA LYS A 42 20.89 -1.21 -5.26
C LYS A 42 19.46 -0.90 -5.67
N LEU A 43 18.83 -0.02 -4.91
CA LEU A 43 17.55 0.57 -5.26
C LEU A 43 17.65 2.08 -5.19
N TYR A 44 17.01 2.75 -6.15
CA TYR A 44 17.13 4.18 -6.37
C TYR A 44 15.84 4.90 -6.05
N ARG A 45 15.97 6.06 -5.41
CA ARG A 45 14.84 6.94 -5.12
C ARG A 45 15.05 8.31 -5.73
N TYR A 46 14.29 8.60 -6.78
CA TYR A 46 14.30 9.85 -7.51
C TYR A 46 13.58 10.97 -6.74
N ARG A 47 14.17 12.17 -6.73
CA ARG A 47 13.69 13.32 -5.97
C ARG A 47 13.95 14.64 -6.69
N SER A 48 13.01 15.57 -6.55
CA SER A 48 13.24 16.99 -6.85
C SER A 48 14.02 17.67 -5.71
N CYS A 49 14.68 18.79 -6.00
CA CYS A 49 15.41 19.61 -5.03
C CYS A 49 14.48 20.51 -4.19
N SER A 50 13.37 19.96 -3.68
CA SER A 50 12.48 20.67 -2.75
C SER A 50 13.07 20.71 -1.34
N THR A 51 12.68 21.70 -0.54
CA THR A 51 13.11 21.81 0.87
C THR A 51 12.84 20.54 1.67
N LEU A 52 11.68 19.90 1.46
CA LEU A 52 11.32 18.64 2.11
C LEU A 52 12.24 17.47 1.72
N ASN A 53 12.63 17.38 0.45
CA ASN A 53 13.50 16.32 -0.03
C ASN A 53 14.95 16.51 0.42
N LEU A 54 15.42 17.77 0.51
CA LEU A 54 16.73 18.10 1.06
C LEU A 54 16.78 17.78 2.56
N ASP A 55 15.75 18.16 3.32
CA ASP A 55 15.62 17.84 4.75
C ASP A 55 15.55 16.32 4.99
N ALA A 56 14.82 15.60 4.14
CA ALA A 56 14.75 14.15 4.19
C ALA A 56 16.13 13.49 3.96
N PHE A 57 16.89 13.98 2.97
CA PHE A 57 18.24 13.50 2.72
C PHE A 57 19.17 13.80 3.91
N ASP A 58 19.16 15.04 4.40
CA ASP A 58 19.96 15.49 5.54
C ASP A 58 19.72 14.63 6.80
N LYS A 59 18.46 14.26 7.06
CA LYS A 59 18.07 13.48 8.26
C LYS A 59 18.09 11.95 8.07
N ASP A 60 18.54 11.46 6.91
CA ASP A 60 18.50 10.04 6.53
C ASP A 60 17.07 9.45 6.55
N LEU A 61 16.07 10.22 6.12
CA LEU A 61 14.67 9.83 6.18
C LEU A 61 14.13 9.39 4.82
N VAL A 62 13.65 8.15 4.77
CA VAL A 62 12.82 7.63 3.68
C VAL A 62 11.36 7.81 4.07
N TYR A 63 10.74 8.90 3.61
CA TYR A 63 9.31 9.14 3.81
C TYR A 63 8.46 8.20 2.97
N ALA A 64 7.46 7.57 3.56
CA ALA A 64 6.42 6.81 2.89
C ALA A 64 5.09 7.57 3.00
N VAL A 65 4.24 7.49 1.99
CA VAL A 65 2.92 8.15 1.99
C VAL A 65 1.82 7.18 1.61
N THR A 66 0.59 7.49 2.01
CA THR A 66 -0.61 6.78 1.59
C THR A 66 -0.85 6.95 0.08
N ALA A 67 -1.47 5.97 -0.57
CA ALA A 67 -1.61 5.93 -2.02
C ALA A 67 -2.51 7.04 -2.58
N ASP A 68 -3.34 7.70 -1.76
CA ASP A 68 -4.09 8.90 -2.17
C ASP A 68 -3.18 10.11 -2.48
N LYS A 69 -1.90 10.04 -2.11
CA LYS A 69 -0.89 11.06 -2.41
C LYS A 69 -0.06 10.77 -3.65
N PHE A 70 -0.29 9.65 -4.32
CA PHE A 70 0.43 9.32 -5.54
C PHE A 70 -0.01 10.21 -6.69
N ASN A 71 0.89 10.37 -7.67
CA ASN A 71 0.62 11.14 -8.89
C ASN A 71 -0.41 10.46 -9.81
N ASP A 72 -0.49 9.13 -9.76
CA ASP A 72 -1.45 8.35 -10.55
C ASP A 72 -2.65 7.91 -9.68
N PRO A 73 -3.88 8.38 -9.98
CA PRO A 73 -5.07 7.95 -9.25
C PRO A 73 -5.47 6.48 -9.50
N TYR A 74 -4.88 5.82 -10.51
CA TYR A 74 -5.08 4.40 -10.84
C TYR A 74 -4.06 3.47 -10.16
N ASP A 75 -3.04 4.00 -9.49
CA ASP A 75 -2.08 3.19 -8.73
C ASP A 75 -2.76 2.62 -7.46
N THR A 76 -2.43 1.37 -7.12
CA THR A 76 -2.96 0.65 -5.95
C THR A 76 -4.49 0.52 -6.01
N LEU A 77 -5.09 0.67 -7.19
CA LEU A 77 -6.52 0.60 -7.39
C LEU A 77 -6.96 -0.86 -7.51
N VAL A 78 -7.81 -1.30 -6.59
CA VAL A 78 -8.35 -2.65 -6.57
C VAL A 78 -9.60 -2.80 -7.44
N TYR A 79 -9.94 -4.03 -7.80
CA TYR A 79 -11.23 -4.42 -8.34
C TYR A 79 -12.13 -5.00 -7.25
N TYR A 80 -13.41 -4.68 -7.33
CA TYR A 80 -14.47 -5.35 -6.61
C TYR A 80 -15.77 -5.23 -7.41
N SER A 81 -16.65 -6.22 -7.28
CA SER A 81 -17.93 -6.26 -7.97
C SER A 81 -19.05 -5.92 -6.99
N LEU A 82 -19.76 -4.83 -7.27
CA LEU A 82 -20.93 -4.42 -6.48
C LEU A 82 -21.97 -5.54 -6.45
N ASP A 83 -22.27 -6.13 -7.61
CA ASP A 83 -23.26 -7.19 -7.75
C ASP A 83 -22.85 -8.43 -6.97
N ASN A 84 -21.57 -8.84 -7.07
CA ASN A 84 -21.06 -9.99 -6.30
C ASN A 84 -21.20 -9.76 -4.79
N ILE A 85 -20.74 -8.61 -4.30
CA ILE A 85 -20.81 -8.30 -2.86
C ILE A 85 -22.28 -8.20 -2.40
N GLN A 86 -23.16 -7.63 -3.22
CA GLN A 86 -24.61 -7.58 -2.92
C GLN A 86 -25.25 -8.96 -2.90
N GLU A 87 -24.97 -9.82 -3.88
CA GLU A 87 -25.49 -11.18 -3.94
C GLU A 87 -25.05 -12.01 -2.74
N GLN A 88 -23.77 -11.93 -2.38
CA GLN A 88 -23.22 -12.61 -1.20
C GLN A 88 -23.86 -12.08 0.09
N MET A 89 -24.02 -10.76 0.22
CA MET A 89 -24.68 -10.17 1.38
C MET A 89 -26.15 -10.58 1.49
N ARG A 90 -26.89 -10.64 0.38
CA ARG A 90 -28.27 -11.16 0.35
C ARG A 90 -28.32 -12.61 0.81
N ALA A 91 -27.40 -13.45 0.34
CA ALA A 91 -27.30 -14.84 0.75
C ALA A 91 -27.00 -14.98 2.26
N CYS A 92 -26.25 -14.03 2.83
CA CYS A 92 -25.94 -13.98 4.26
C CYS A 92 -27.05 -13.32 5.11
N CYS A 93 -28.01 -12.60 4.53
CA CYS A 93 -29.14 -11.99 5.25
C CYS A 93 -30.20 -13.04 5.61
N THR A 94 -29.84 -13.95 6.52
CA THR A 94 -30.70 -15.00 7.04
C THR A 94 -31.40 -14.56 8.33
N GLU A 95 -32.40 -15.33 8.77
CA GLU A 95 -33.03 -15.11 10.08
C GLU A 95 -32.00 -15.18 11.21
N GLU A 96 -31.12 -16.20 11.16
CA GLU A 96 -30.03 -16.39 12.12
C GLU A 96 -29.07 -15.18 12.15
N PHE A 97 -28.70 -14.65 10.99
CA PHE A 97 -27.85 -13.45 10.92
C PHE A 97 -28.52 -12.24 11.57
N LEU A 98 -29.81 -12.03 11.30
CA LEU A 98 -30.57 -10.93 11.90
C LEU A 98 -30.68 -11.09 13.44
N GLU A 99 -30.87 -12.31 13.94
CA GLU A 99 -30.88 -12.58 15.39
C GLU A 99 -29.52 -12.28 16.02
N GLN A 100 -28.42 -12.79 15.43
CA GLN A 100 -27.07 -12.54 15.94
C GLN A 100 -26.73 -11.06 15.91
N PHE A 101 -27.04 -10.37 14.81
CA PHE A 101 -26.79 -8.93 14.69
C PHE A 101 -27.61 -8.13 15.69
N LYS A 102 -28.88 -8.51 15.94
CA LYS A 102 -29.71 -7.90 16.97
C LYS A 102 -29.10 -8.09 18.37
N GLN A 103 -28.64 -9.29 18.72
CA GLN A 103 -27.98 -9.57 20.01
C GLN A 103 -26.71 -8.73 20.20
N ILE A 104 -25.88 -8.61 19.16
CA ILE A 104 -24.69 -7.74 19.18
C ILE A 104 -25.09 -6.29 19.48
N LEU A 105 -26.09 -5.77 18.78
CA LEU A 105 -26.55 -4.39 18.95
C LEU A 105 -27.21 -4.12 20.32
N GLU A 106 -27.88 -5.11 20.91
CA GLU A 106 -28.51 -5.02 22.23
C GLU A 106 -27.51 -5.04 23.40
N THR A 107 -26.26 -5.46 23.14
CA THR A 107 -25.21 -5.46 24.16
C THR A 107 -24.97 -4.02 24.66
N LYS A 108 -25.04 -3.82 25.99
CA LYS A 108 -25.04 -2.48 26.63
C LYS A 108 -23.84 -1.61 26.24
N ASP A 109 -22.68 -2.22 26.04
CA ASP A 109 -21.42 -1.54 25.73
C ASP A 109 -21.03 -1.63 24.25
N PHE A 110 -21.91 -2.12 23.38
CA PHE A 110 -21.62 -2.17 21.95
C PHE A 110 -21.67 -0.77 21.34
N GLU A 111 -20.50 -0.30 20.93
CA GLU A 111 -20.34 0.78 19.96
C GLU A 111 -19.71 0.23 18.68
N PHE A 112 -20.16 0.75 17.55
CA PHE A 112 -19.49 0.48 16.27
C PHE A 112 -18.03 0.98 16.34
N PRO A 113 -17.07 0.27 15.72
CA PRO A 113 -15.68 0.72 15.70
C PRO A 113 -15.53 2.17 15.20
N PRO A 114 -14.54 2.96 15.66
CA PRO A 114 -14.38 4.35 15.22
C PRO A 114 -14.29 4.54 13.70
N SER A 115 -13.63 3.60 13.01
CA SER A 115 -13.54 3.55 11.55
C SER A 115 -14.92 3.44 10.89
N VAL A 116 -15.82 2.67 11.50
CA VAL A 116 -17.19 2.44 11.07
C VAL A 116 -18.02 3.70 11.34
N ILE A 117 -17.90 4.30 12.52
CA ILE A 117 -18.60 5.56 12.84
C ILE A 117 -18.22 6.68 11.87
N GLN A 118 -16.93 6.82 11.56
CA GLN A 118 -16.44 7.79 10.58
C GLN A 118 -17.03 7.52 9.19
N PHE A 119 -17.13 6.25 8.82
CA PHE A 119 -17.54 5.84 7.49
C PHE A 119 -19.05 6.06 7.25
N PHE A 120 -19.87 5.52 8.16
CA PHE A 120 -21.33 5.50 8.05
C PHE A 120 -21.99 6.74 8.63
N GLY A 121 -21.31 7.45 9.54
CA GLY A 121 -21.89 8.52 10.31
C GLY A 121 -22.69 7.99 11.50
N ARG A 122 -22.48 8.61 12.66
CA ARG A 122 -23.11 8.20 13.93
C ARG A 122 -24.64 8.16 13.85
N ASN A 123 -25.24 9.09 13.11
CA ASN A 123 -26.70 9.19 12.97
C ASN A 123 -27.28 8.00 12.19
N ASN A 124 -26.66 7.62 11.07
CA ASN A 124 -27.11 6.48 10.25
C ASN A 124 -26.98 5.17 11.02
N LEU A 125 -25.86 4.96 11.72
CA LEU A 125 -25.65 3.79 12.57
C LEU A 125 -26.63 3.72 13.74
N THR A 126 -26.96 4.87 14.33
CA THR A 126 -27.99 4.95 15.38
C THR A 126 -29.39 4.61 14.82
N GLY A 127 -29.69 5.07 13.59
CA GLY A 127 -30.90 4.71 12.86
C GLY A 127 -31.00 3.21 12.59
N LEU A 128 -29.93 2.61 12.05
CA LEU A 128 -29.81 1.17 11.83
C LEU A 128 -30.03 0.39 13.14
N LYS A 129 -29.32 0.78 14.21
CA LYS A 129 -29.44 0.14 15.53
C LYS A 129 -30.88 0.15 16.03
N LYS A 130 -31.58 1.29 15.93
CA LYS A 130 -32.99 1.40 16.32
C LYS A 130 -33.89 0.50 15.48
N GLN A 131 -33.71 0.50 14.16
CA GLN A 131 -34.52 -0.33 13.25
C GLN A 131 -34.36 -1.82 13.56
N VAL A 132 -33.13 -2.31 13.67
CA VAL A 132 -32.84 -3.74 13.93
C VAL A 132 -33.37 -4.18 15.31
N ILE A 133 -33.18 -3.37 16.36
CA ILE A 133 -33.69 -3.70 17.70
C ILE A 133 -35.23 -3.69 17.74
N SER A 134 -35.86 -2.77 17.02
CA SER A 134 -37.33 -2.64 16.98
C SER A 134 -38.07 -3.75 16.23
N CYS A 135 -37.35 -4.61 15.50
CA CYS A 135 -37.93 -5.75 14.82
C CYS A 135 -38.47 -6.77 15.85
N ASN A 136 -39.80 -6.85 15.97
CA ASN A 136 -40.50 -7.81 16.83
C ASN A 136 -40.88 -9.06 16.02
N GLY A 137 -40.15 -10.16 16.25
CA GLY A 137 -40.30 -11.40 15.51
C GLY A 137 -39.68 -11.32 14.11
N ILE A 138 -39.14 -12.45 13.64
CA ILE A 138 -38.59 -12.56 12.29
C ILE A 138 -39.61 -13.28 11.43
N ASN A 139 -40.05 -12.61 10.38
CA ASN A 139 -40.89 -13.16 9.34
C ASN A 139 -40.33 -12.74 7.96
N PRO A 140 -40.84 -13.31 6.85
CA PRO A 140 -40.31 -13.01 5.52
C PRO A 140 -40.34 -11.52 5.15
N LEU A 141 -41.33 -10.76 5.64
CA LEU A 141 -41.42 -9.32 5.37
C LEU A 141 -40.36 -8.53 6.13
N THR A 142 -40.13 -8.82 7.42
CA THR A 142 -39.09 -8.15 8.20
C THR A 142 -37.70 -8.48 7.66
N LEU A 143 -37.48 -9.72 7.23
CA LEU A 143 -36.22 -10.14 6.63
C LEU A 143 -35.96 -9.44 5.29
N ALA A 144 -36.98 -9.35 4.43
CA ALA A 144 -36.88 -8.62 3.16
C ALA A 144 -36.59 -7.12 3.39
N LEU A 145 -37.27 -6.49 4.34
CA LEU A 145 -37.01 -5.08 4.70
C LEU A 145 -35.59 -4.89 5.23
N PHE A 146 -35.11 -5.80 6.08
CA PHE A 146 -33.74 -5.79 6.59
C PHE A 146 -32.71 -5.92 5.46
N SER A 147 -32.92 -6.86 4.53
CA SER A 147 -32.05 -7.01 3.34
C SER A 147 -31.96 -5.72 2.53
N VAL A 148 -33.10 -5.06 2.28
CA VAL A 148 -33.13 -3.78 1.53
C VAL A 148 -32.35 -2.68 2.26
N VAL A 149 -32.49 -2.58 3.59
CA VAL A 149 -31.73 -1.61 4.40
C VAL A 149 -30.23 -1.91 4.32
N MET A 150 -29.83 -3.18 4.50
CA MET A 150 -28.43 -3.59 4.43
C MET A 150 -27.83 -3.35 3.05
N GLU A 151 -28.58 -3.57 1.96
CA GLU A 151 -28.12 -3.27 0.61
C GLU A 151 -27.87 -1.78 0.38
N ASN A 152 -28.74 -0.90 0.87
CA ASN A 152 -28.55 0.54 0.75
C ASN A 152 -27.32 1.01 1.52
N ILE A 153 -27.16 0.50 2.75
CA ILE A 153 -25.99 0.74 3.59
C ILE A 153 -24.72 0.27 2.86
N LEU A 154 -24.75 -0.94 2.29
CA LEU A 154 -23.63 -1.51 1.55
C LEU A 154 -23.24 -0.66 0.33
N LYS A 155 -24.22 -0.15 -0.43
CA LYS A 155 -23.95 0.75 -1.55
C LYS A 155 -23.20 1.99 -1.10
N GLU A 156 -23.61 2.62 0.01
CA GLU A 156 -22.90 3.77 0.58
C GLU A 156 -21.48 3.42 1.04
N ILE A 157 -21.26 2.19 1.54
CA ILE A 157 -19.91 1.68 1.86
C ILE A 157 -19.03 1.61 0.64
N LEU A 158 -19.52 0.93 -0.38
CA LEU A 158 -18.71 0.63 -1.54
C LEU A 158 -18.31 1.92 -2.28
N LEU A 159 -19.16 2.95 -2.26
CA LEU A 159 -18.85 4.27 -2.82
C LEU A 159 -17.59 4.93 -2.23
N LYS A 160 -17.29 4.74 -0.93
CA LYS A 160 -16.07 5.31 -0.32
C LYS A 160 -14.99 4.25 -0.05
N MET A 161 -15.24 2.98 -0.40
CA MET A 161 -14.31 1.89 -0.14
C MET A 161 -13.01 2.09 -0.92
N GLY A 162 -13.08 2.51 -2.19
CA GLY A 162 -11.90 2.78 -3.00
C GLY A 162 -10.92 3.75 -2.34
N ASP A 163 -11.42 4.88 -1.83
CA ASP A 163 -10.59 5.87 -1.12
C ASP A 163 -10.08 5.34 0.23
N THR A 164 -10.87 4.52 0.92
CA THR A 164 -10.49 3.92 2.19
C THR A 164 -9.32 2.95 2.02
N LEU A 165 -9.32 2.16 0.94
CA LEU A 165 -8.27 1.18 0.67
C LEU A 165 -6.94 1.84 0.33
N LYS A 166 -6.94 3.07 -0.22
CA LYS A 166 -5.73 3.85 -0.52
C LYS A 166 -4.96 4.31 0.73
N VAL A 167 -5.58 4.25 1.91
CA VAL A 167 -5.02 4.82 3.15
C VAL A 167 -4.65 3.78 4.19
N VAL A 168 -4.71 2.50 3.82
CA VAL A 168 -4.44 1.35 4.70
C VAL A 168 -2.95 1.22 5.04
N SER A 169 -2.07 1.66 4.15
CA SER A 169 -0.62 1.57 4.33
C SER A 169 0.07 2.81 3.78
N THR A 170 1.23 3.13 4.35
CA THR A 170 2.14 4.09 3.73
C THR A 170 3.20 3.35 2.92
N ILE A 171 3.51 3.90 1.75
CA ILE A 171 4.36 3.28 0.75
C ILE A 171 5.49 4.25 0.38
N ALA A 172 6.72 3.73 0.35
CA ALA A 172 7.86 4.38 -0.27
C ALA A 172 8.29 3.60 -1.51
N CYS A 173 8.22 4.25 -2.66
CA CYS A 173 8.61 3.68 -3.95
C CYS A 173 10.09 3.90 -4.25
N LEU A 174 10.75 2.86 -4.76
CA LEU A 174 12.12 2.85 -5.29
C LEU A 174 12.15 2.11 -6.63
N SER A 175 13.21 2.32 -7.41
CA SER A 175 13.40 1.70 -8.73
C SER A 175 14.70 0.90 -8.76
N GLU A 176 14.74 -0.17 -9.57
CA GLU A 176 15.98 -0.89 -9.88
C GLU A 176 16.90 -0.10 -10.83
N SER A 177 16.33 0.81 -11.62
CA SER A 177 17.05 1.51 -12.69
C SER A 177 17.46 2.90 -12.21
N ILE A 178 18.71 3.28 -12.48
CA ILE A 178 19.20 4.66 -12.30
C ILE A 178 19.21 5.44 -13.61
N ASP A 179 19.23 4.75 -14.74
CA ASP A 179 19.38 5.24 -16.10
C ASP A 179 18.04 5.42 -16.86
N SER A 180 16.90 5.23 -16.19
CA SER A 180 15.58 5.43 -16.80
C SER A 180 15.31 6.92 -17.04
N VAL A 181 15.37 7.32 -18.31
CA VAL A 181 15.10 8.70 -18.76
C VAL A 181 13.71 9.18 -18.33
N ILE A 182 12.72 8.28 -18.37
CA ILE A 182 11.34 8.57 -17.99
C ILE A 182 11.23 8.82 -16.47
N MET A 183 11.93 8.02 -15.65
CA MET A 183 11.95 8.21 -14.19
C MET A 183 12.55 9.55 -13.80
N TRP A 184 13.67 9.94 -14.42
CA TRP A 184 14.27 11.25 -14.20
C TRP A 184 13.35 12.41 -14.64
N SER A 185 12.62 12.23 -15.73
CA SER A 185 11.66 13.23 -16.22
C SER A 185 10.51 13.45 -15.22
N HIS A 186 9.89 12.38 -14.73
CA HIS A 186 8.72 12.46 -13.85
C HIS A 186 9.06 12.76 -12.38
N TYR A 187 10.06 12.08 -11.83
CA TYR A 187 10.29 12.04 -10.38
C TYR A 187 11.49 12.89 -9.92
N ALA A 188 12.35 13.30 -10.85
CA ALA A 188 13.47 14.19 -10.59
C ALA A 188 13.34 15.52 -11.33
N GLN A 189 12.10 16.03 -11.47
CA GLN A 189 11.80 17.36 -12.02
C GLN A 189 12.51 17.63 -13.36
N ASN A 190 12.20 16.85 -14.39
CA ASN A 190 12.81 17.01 -15.72
C ASN A 190 14.35 17.01 -15.70
N HIS A 191 14.95 16.09 -14.94
CA HIS A 191 16.41 15.96 -14.76
C HIS A 191 17.09 17.08 -13.95
N GLU A 192 16.35 17.98 -13.29
CA GLU A 192 16.90 19.02 -12.41
C GLU A 192 17.10 18.56 -10.95
N GLY A 193 16.61 17.36 -10.64
CA GLY A 193 16.66 16.73 -9.33
C GLY A 193 17.87 15.82 -9.12
N PHE A 194 17.71 14.87 -8.22
CA PHE A 194 18.72 13.89 -7.83
C PHE A 194 18.09 12.53 -7.54
N ALA A 195 18.91 11.49 -7.41
CA ALA A 195 18.48 10.18 -6.94
C ALA A 195 19.41 9.67 -5.83
N LEU A 196 18.84 8.99 -4.84
CA LEU A 196 19.58 8.36 -3.75
C LEU A 196 19.60 6.84 -3.93
N GLU A 197 20.76 6.22 -3.77
CA GLU A 197 20.96 4.78 -3.82
C GLU A 197 20.90 4.18 -2.41
N TYR A 198 20.18 3.07 -2.25
CA TYR A 198 20.03 2.35 -1.00
C TYR A 198 20.37 0.87 -1.17
N ASP A 199 21.03 0.29 -0.17
CA ASP A 199 21.08 -1.15 0.05
C ASP A 199 20.06 -1.50 1.14
N LEU A 200 19.03 -2.25 0.76
CA LEU A 200 17.87 -2.54 1.59
C LEU A 200 17.78 -4.00 2.02
N ARG A 201 18.84 -4.81 1.83
CA ARG A 201 18.85 -6.23 2.19
C ARG A 201 18.55 -6.49 3.67
N PHE A 202 18.97 -5.58 4.54
CA PHE A 202 18.68 -5.67 5.98
C PHE A 202 17.17 -5.73 6.29
N LEU A 203 16.29 -5.18 5.43
CA LEU A 203 14.84 -5.25 5.60
C LEU A 203 14.27 -6.68 5.43
N LEU A 204 15.01 -7.57 4.76
CA LEU A 204 14.64 -8.99 4.63
C LEU A 204 15.26 -9.87 5.73
N GLU A 205 16.36 -9.41 6.33
CA GLU A 205 17.08 -10.13 7.39
C GLU A 205 16.51 -9.87 8.79
N GLN A 206 15.98 -8.67 9.02
CA GLN A 206 15.46 -8.23 10.32
C GLN A 206 13.96 -8.57 10.43
N GLY A 207 13.62 -9.55 11.27
CA GLY A 207 12.23 -10.00 11.46
C GLY A 207 11.32 -9.08 12.29
N GLU A 208 11.83 -7.96 12.81
CA GLU A 208 11.14 -7.14 13.82
C GLU A 208 10.70 -5.74 13.33
N MET A 209 10.83 -5.43 12.04
CA MET A 209 10.31 -4.15 11.51
C MET A 209 8.84 -4.26 11.11
N ASN A 210 8.02 -3.26 11.46
CA ASN A 210 6.62 -3.12 10.98
C ASN A 210 6.55 -2.69 9.50
N CYS A 211 7.51 -3.10 8.68
CA CYS A 211 7.53 -2.85 7.25
C CYS A 211 8.07 -4.04 6.48
N CYS A 212 7.70 -4.13 5.22
CA CYS A 212 8.23 -5.10 4.27
C CYS A 212 8.70 -4.38 3.00
N ILE A 213 9.61 -5.02 2.26
CA ILE A 213 10.03 -4.58 0.94
C ILE A 213 9.58 -5.62 -0.09
N LEU A 214 8.81 -5.19 -1.09
CA LEU A 214 8.20 -6.06 -2.09
C LEU A 214 8.37 -5.49 -3.50
N PRO A 215 8.62 -6.33 -4.52
CA PRO A 215 8.58 -5.89 -5.91
C PRO A 215 7.14 -5.63 -6.32
N VAL A 216 6.91 -4.58 -7.11
CA VAL A 216 5.60 -4.32 -7.73
C VAL A 216 5.25 -5.43 -8.73
N ILE A 217 4.00 -5.86 -8.69
CA ILE A 217 3.37 -6.77 -9.65
C ILE A 217 2.66 -5.90 -10.68
N TYR A 218 3.10 -5.99 -11.92
CA TYR A 218 2.51 -5.29 -13.04
C TYR A 218 1.48 -6.17 -13.75
N ASP A 219 0.23 -5.71 -13.83
CA ASP A 219 -0.86 -6.39 -14.53
C ASP A 219 -1.83 -5.37 -15.14
N ASN A 220 -2.53 -5.75 -16.21
CA ASN A 220 -3.61 -4.94 -16.79
C ASN A 220 -4.94 -5.16 -16.06
N ASN A 221 -5.04 -6.21 -15.26
CA ASN A 221 -6.15 -6.47 -14.37
C ASN A 221 -5.82 -5.97 -12.97
N ARG A 222 -6.79 -5.35 -12.30
CA ARG A 222 -6.64 -4.92 -10.90
C ARG A 222 -6.74 -6.12 -9.97
N PHE A 223 -6.06 -6.03 -8.83
CA PHE A 223 -6.19 -7.02 -7.76
C PHE A 223 -7.65 -7.18 -7.30
N ASP A 224 -8.14 -8.41 -7.24
CA ASP A 224 -9.49 -8.71 -6.76
C ASP A 224 -9.55 -8.61 -5.23
N ALA A 225 -10.23 -7.57 -4.75
CA ALA A 225 -10.41 -7.30 -3.33
C ALA A 225 -11.79 -7.71 -2.79
N ASN A 226 -12.62 -8.47 -3.54
CA ASN A 226 -13.97 -8.84 -3.12
C ASN A 226 -13.97 -9.52 -1.74
N SER A 227 -13.14 -10.55 -1.54
CA SER A 227 -13.07 -11.30 -0.27
C SER A 227 -12.60 -10.42 0.89
N PHE A 228 -11.61 -9.54 0.66
CA PHE A 228 -11.13 -8.62 1.68
C PHE A 228 -12.19 -7.60 2.08
N ILE A 229 -12.88 -7.02 1.10
CA ILE A 229 -13.95 -6.04 1.34
C ILE A 229 -15.12 -6.70 2.08
N GLN A 230 -15.53 -7.91 1.68
CA GLN A 230 -16.58 -8.66 2.38
C GLN A 230 -16.21 -8.90 3.85
N TRP A 231 -14.99 -9.38 4.11
CA TRP A 231 -14.47 -9.54 5.47
C TRP A 231 -14.47 -8.22 6.25
N TYR A 232 -13.95 -7.14 5.65
CA TYR A 232 -13.85 -5.83 6.29
C TYR A 232 -15.23 -5.27 6.66
N ILE A 233 -16.22 -5.43 5.78
CA ILE A 233 -17.60 -5.00 6.02
C ILE A 233 -18.23 -5.82 7.14
N ALA A 234 -18.09 -7.15 7.10
CA ALA A 234 -18.61 -8.04 8.14
C ALA A 234 -17.99 -7.71 9.52
N LYS A 235 -16.66 -7.53 9.59
CA LYS A 235 -15.96 -7.14 10.83
C LYS A 235 -16.39 -5.75 11.31
N SER A 236 -16.63 -4.82 10.38
CA SER A 236 -17.12 -3.46 10.66
C SER A 236 -18.53 -3.47 11.26
N LEU A 237 -19.36 -4.45 10.92
CA LEU A 237 -20.68 -4.65 11.53
C LEU A 237 -20.60 -5.34 12.91
N GLY A 238 -19.40 -5.64 13.41
CA GLY A 238 -19.19 -6.28 14.71
C GLY A 238 -19.32 -7.81 14.68
N LEU A 239 -19.37 -8.41 13.49
CA LEU A 239 -19.39 -9.86 13.34
C LEU A 239 -18.02 -10.45 13.63
N ASP A 240 -17.99 -11.58 14.32
CA ASP A 240 -16.76 -12.31 14.57
C ASP A 240 -16.34 -13.15 13.36
N VAL A 241 -15.97 -12.46 12.29
CA VAL A 241 -15.39 -13.07 11.09
C VAL A 241 -13.87 -12.99 11.15
N LYS A 242 -13.24 -14.11 10.81
CA LYS A 242 -11.78 -14.22 10.69
C LYS A 242 -11.31 -13.65 9.36
N ASN A 243 -10.18 -12.95 9.35
CA ASN A 243 -9.53 -12.54 8.11
C ASN A 243 -9.11 -13.77 7.31
N ILE A 244 -9.55 -13.83 6.06
CA ILE A 244 -9.28 -14.94 5.14
C ILE A 244 -7.78 -14.93 4.76
N ASP A 245 -7.20 -13.74 4.62
CA ASP A 245 -5.79 -13.59 4.27
C ASP A 245 -5.19 -12.31 4.86
N SER A 246 -4.31 -12.47 5.85
CA SER A 246 -3.59 -11.37 6.48
C SER A 246 -2.65 -10.64 5.50
N LEU A 247 -2.30 -11.24 4.36
CA LEU A 247 -1.46 -10.61 3.33
C LEU A 247 -2.23 -9.68 2.39
N SER A 248 -3.58 -9.63 2.46
CA SER A 248 -4.42 -8.88 1.51
C SER A 248 -3.98 -7.42 1.32
N HIS A 249 -3.68 -6.71 2.40
CA HIS A 249 -3.24 -5.31 2.34
C HIS A 249 -1.92 -5.14 1.58
N LEU A 250 -0.97 -6.07 1.71
CA LEU A 250 0.29 -6.07 0.97
C LEU A 250 0.06 -6.37 -0.51
N LYS A 251 -0.77 -7.38 -0.81
CA LYS A 251 -1.15 -7.74 -2.18
C LYS A 251 -1.78 -6.53 -2.88
N MET A 252 -2.78 -5.90 -2.27
CA MET A 252 -3.39 -4.68 -2.82
C MET A 252 -2.35 -3.58 -3.08
N ALA A 253 -1.42 -3.36 -2.16
CA ALA A 253 -0.43 -2.28 -2.20
C ALA A 253 0.71 -2.46 -3.21
N ILE A 254 0.84 -3.63 -3.86
CA ILE A 254 1.91 -3.88 -4.85
C ILE A 254 1.41 -4.09 -6.27
N HIS A 255 0.10 -4.05 -6.52
CA HIS A 255 -0.44 -4.18 -7.88
C HIS A 255 -0.50 -2.82 -8.57
N LYS A 256 0.02 -2.77 -9.81
CA LYS A 256 0.09 -1.56 -10.63
C LYS A 256 -0.11 -1.89 -12.12
N SER A 257 -0.60 -0.93 -12.89
CA SER A 257 -0.78 -1.09 -14.34
C SER A 257 0.55 -1.37 -15.07
N THR A 258 0.55 -2.24 -16.08
CA THR A 258 1.74 -2.51 -16.92
C THR A 258 2.22 -1.27 -17.68
N GLN A 259 1.41 -0.22 -17.77
CA GLN A 259 1.84 1.07 -18.32
C GLN A 259 3.01 1.69 -17.54
N TRP A 260 3.19 1.30 -16.28
CA TRP A 260 4.26 1.74 -15.39
C TRP A 260 5.36 0.68 -15.18
N GLU A 261 5.38 -0.40 -15.97
CA GLU A 261 6.35 -1.49 -15.82
C GLU A 261 7.81 -1.00 -15.97
N TYR A 262 8.03 0.05 -16.76
CA TYR A 262 9.35 0.67 -16.95
C TYR A 262 9.97 1.22 -15.65
N GLU A 263 9.19 1.39 -14.58
CA GLU A 263 9.70 1.87 -13.29
C GLU A 263 10.52 0.81 -12.56
N ASN A 264 10.37 -0.48 -12.89
CA ASN A 264 10.99 -1.59 -12.17
C ASN A 264 10.86 -1.41 -10.64
N GLU A 265 9.64 -1.13 -10.18
CA GLU A 265 9.40 -0.54 -8.87
C GLU A 265 9.51 -1.59 -7.75
N TRP A 266 10.09 -1.18 -6.63
CA TRP A 266 10.03 -1.85 -5.33
C TRP A 266 9.39 -0.92 -4.30
N ARG A 267 8.56 -1.48 -3.43
CA ARG A 267 7.82 -0.73 -2.40
C ARG A 267 8.27 -1.16 -1.02
N ILE A 268 8.69 -0.19 -0.21
CA ILE A 268 8.70 -0.37 1.24
C ILE A 268 7.29 -0.02 1.73
N ILE A 269 6.61 -0.99 2.33
CA ILE A 269 5.23 -0.87 2.80
C ILE A 269 5.26 -0.93 4.31
N HIS A 270 4.80 0.13 4.95
CA HIS A 270 4.61 0.17 6.39
C HIS A 270 3.14 -0.09 6.70
N SER A 271 2.89 -1.12 7.51
CA SER A 271 1.54 -1.42 8.00
C SER A 271 1.57 -1.30 9.51
N GLU A 272 0.91 -0.27 10.06
CA GLU A 272 0.76 -0.17 11.50
C GLU A 272 -0.15 -1.30 12.00
N LYS A 273 0.27 -1.98 13.07
CA LYS A 273 -0.51 -3.06 13.71
C LYS A 273 -1.74 -2.55 14.45
N GLN A 274 -1.85 -1.24 14.66
CA GLN A 274 -3.02 -0.59 15.25
C GLN A 274 -3.30 0.69 14.46
N PRO A 275 -4.55 1.01 14.13
CA PRO A 275 -4.90 2.26 13.47
C PRO A 275 -4.71 3.41 14.47
N ALA A 276 -3.46 3.82 14.70
CA ALA A 276 -3.17 5.08 15.36
C ALA A 276 -3.47 6.19 14.34
N ALA A 277 -4.75 6.58 14.28
CA ALA A 277 -5.25 7.79 13.64
C ALA A 277 -4.44 8.30 12.44
N HIS A 278 -4.74 7.78 11.25
CA HIS A 278 -4.67 8.53 9.98
C HIS A 278 -3.32 9.18 9.61
N SER A 279 -2.18 8.70 10.09
CA SER A 279 -0.91 9.27 9.63
C SER A 279 -0.75 9.00 8.13
N ARG A 280 -0.97 10.03 7.31
CA ARG A 280 -0.86 9.94 5.85
C ARG A 280 0.57 9.77 5.36
N ALA A 281 1.53 9.87 6.27
CA ALA A 281 2.94 9.69 6.03
C ALA A 281 3.62 8.99 7.20
N THR A 282 4.62 8.17 6.91
CA THR A 282 5.58 7.66 7.91
C THR A 282 6.99 7.91 7.40
N SER A 283 8.00 7.71 8.25
CA SER A 283 9.40 7.78 7.84
C SER A 283 10.19 6.63 8.42
N LEU A 284 11.18 6.18 7.65
CA LEU A 284 12.18 5.21 8.08
C LEU A 284 13.54 5.87 8.03
N LYS A 285 14.35 5.65 9.07
CA LYS A 285 15.73 6.14 9.09
C LYS A 285 16.63 5.18 8.33
N ILE A 286 17.04 5.54 7.12
CA ILE A 286 17.87 4.74 6.23
C ILE A 286 18.92 5.64 5.58
N VAL A 287 20.20 5.31 5.81
CA VAL A 287 21.33 6.06 5.25
C VAL A 287 21.56 5.63 3.80
N PRO A 288 21.54 6.55 2.82
CA PRO A 288 21.86 6.22 1.43
C PRO A 288 23.35 5.86 1.27
N LYS A 289 23.68 5.12 0.21
CA LYS A 289 25.06 4.72 -0.15
C LYS A 289 25.70 5.65 -1.18
N ALA A 290 24.88 6.26 -2.03
CA ALA A 290 25.34 7.18 -3.03
C ALA A 290 24.24 8.18 -3.41
N ILE A 291 24.65 9.30 -4.00
CA ILE A 291 23.80 10.29 -4.63
C ILE A 291 24.18 10.46 -6.10
N TYR A 292 23.16 10.61 -6.94
CA TYR A 292 23.28 10.83 -8.38
C TYR A 292 22.62 12.16 -8.72
N TYR A 293 23.34 13.04 -9.40
CA TYR A 293 22.88 14.35 -9.78
C TYR A 293 22.31 14.35 -11.18
N GLY A 294 21.09 14.85 -11.36
CA GLY A 294 20.45 14.92 -12.66
C GLY A 294 21.24 15.80 -13.62
N GLU A 295 21.18 15.49 -14.91
CA GLU A 295 21.97 16.16 -15.95
C GLU A 295 21.75 17.70 -15.99
N ARG A 296 20.57 18.16 -15.57
CA ARG A 296 20.18 19.59 -15.56
C ARG A 296 20.18 20.22 -14.18
N ILE A 297 20.72 19.54 -13.18
CA ILE A 297 20.75 20.05 -11.82
C ILE A 297 21.47 21.41 -11.75
N SER A 298 20.89 22.35 -11.01
CA SER A 298 21.51 23.67 -10.86
C SER A 298 22.79 23.57 -10.02
N ASN A 299 23.78 24.42 -10.31
CA ASN A 299 25.02 24.49 -9.53
C ASN A 299 24.76 24.78 -8.04
N ILE A 300 23.71 25.53 -7.71
CA ILE A 300 23.34 25.83 -6.33
C ILE A 300 22.84 24.55 -5.63
N HIS A 301 21.88 23.84 -6.24
CA HIS A 301 21.37 22.60 -5.67
C HIS A 301 22.45 21.53 -5.57
N LYS A 302 23.28 21.37 -6.60
CA LYS A 302 24.39 20.43 -6.59
C LYS A 302 25.37 20.71 -5.45
N LYS A 303 25.75 21.98 -5.24
CA LYS A 303 26.60 22.37 -4.10
C LYS A 303 25.94 22.08 -2.75
N THR A 304 24.65 22.40 -2.59
CA THR A 304 23.92 22.09 -1.35
C THR A 304 23.92 20.59 -1.05
N LEU A 305 23.58 19.77 -2.04
CA LEU A 305 23.56 18.31 -1.89
C LEU A 305 24.96 17.73 -1.66
N HIS A 306 25.99 18.31 -2.28
CA HIS A 306 27.39 17.93 -2.09
C HIS A 306 27.84 18.10 -0.64
N TYR A 307 27.49 19.22 0.01
CA TYR A 307 27.82 19.42 1.43
C TYR A 307 27.21 18.31 2.30
N ILE A 308 25.94 17.97 2.08
CA ILE A 308 25.26 16.88 2.80
C ILE A 308 25.93 15.52 2.49
N ALA A 309 26.29 15.28 1.23
CA ALA A 309 26.93 14.03 0.81
C ALA A 309 28.33 13.85 1.41
N GLN A 310 29.13 14.92 1.48
CA GLN A 310 30.44 14.93 2.12
C GLN A 310 30.34 14.67 3.63
N GLU A 311 29.43 15.33 4.33
CA GLU A 311 29.22 15.11 5.77
C GLU A 311 28.85 13.66 6.07
N LYS A 312 28.08 13.03 5.18
CA LYS A 312 27.68 11.62 5.29
C LYS A 312 28.72 10.63 4.78
N GLY A 313 29.72 11.09 4.02
CA GLY A 313 30.75 10.25 3.42
C GLY A 313 30.20 9.25 2.37
N ILE A 314 29.20 9.66 1.59
CA ILE A 314 28.60 8.81 0.55
C ILE A 314 29.20 9.09 -0.84
N ALA A 315 29.09 8.13 -1.76
CA ALA A 315 29.59 8.32 -3.12
C ALA A 315 28.73 9.29 -3.92
N GLU A 316 29.35 10.04 -4.83
CA GLU A 316 28.71 11.10 -5.61
C GLU A 316 28.92 10.87 -7.11
N TYR A 317 27.85 10.94 -7.89
CA TYR A 317 27.88 10.71 -9.33
C TYR A 317 27.11 11.78 -10.12
N ASP A 318 27.62 12.13 -11.29
CA ASP A 318 26.95 13.00 -12.25
C ASP A 318 26.32 12.15 -13.35
N MET A 319 25.00 12.30 -13.54
CA MET A 319 24.33 11.77 -14.73
C MET A 319 24.72 12.62 -15.95
N TYR A 320 24.94 11.99 -17.09
CA TYR A 320 25.29 12.68 -18.32
C TYR A 320 24.78 11.95 -19.56
N ILE A 321 24.78 12.67 -20.68
CA ILE A 321 24.46 12.14 -22.01
C ILE A 321 25.76 12.03 -22.79
N ASP A 322 26.04 10.86 -23.35
CA ASP A 322 27.13 10.69 -24.30
C ASP A 322 26.65 11.08 -25.71
N CYS A 323 26.95 12.32 -26.12
CA CYS A 323 26.60 12.84 -27.44
C CYS A 323 27.25 12.06 -28.60
N GLY A 324 28.27 11.25 -28.34
CA GLY A 324 28.88 10.35 -29.33
C GLY A 324 28.21 8.98 -29.44
N SER A 325 27.36 8.61 -28.48
CA SER A 325 26.63 7.34 -28.51
C SER A 325 25.51 7.38 -29.55
N LEU A 326 25.28 6.23 -30.21
CA LEU A 326 24.14 6.03 -31.10
C LEU A 326 22.84 5.74 -30.34
N LYS A 327 22.91 5.52 -29.02
CA LYS A 327 21.77 5.12 -28.19
C LYS A 327 21.22 6.29 -27.40
N TYR A 328 19.90 6.27 -27.18
CA TYR A 328 19.24 7.13 -26.20
C TYR A 328 19.40 6.54 -24.80
N GLU A 329 20.62 6.63 -24.26
CA GLU A 329 20.96 6.12 -22.92
C GLU A 329 21.47 7.25 -22.02
N MET A 330 21.17 7.12 -20.74
CA MET A 330 21.69 8.01 -19.71
C MET A 330 22.78 7.26 -18.94
N LEU A 331 23.95 7.88 -18.83
CA LEU A 331 25.13 7.30 -18.17
C LEU A 331 25.45 8.09 -16.91
N TYR A 332 26.32 7.56 -16.06
CA TYR A 332 26.83 8.29 -14.90
C TYR A 332 28.34 8.12 -14.76
N LYS A 333 28.99 9.11 -14.12
CA LYS A 333 30.42 9.12 -13.82
C LYS A 333 30.66 9.70 -12.43
N PRO A 334 31.78 9.37 -11.75
CA PRO A 334 32.11 10.00 -10.48
C PRO A 334 32.10 11.52 -10.59
N SER A 335 31.45 12.19 -9.63
CA SER A 335 31.37 13.64 -9.61
C SER A 335 32.75 14.26 -9.38
N GLN A 336 32.97 15.42 -10.01
CA GLN A 336 34.17 16.25 -9.80
C GLN A 336 33.71 17.59 -9.21
N PHE A 337 34.32 17.97 -8.09
CA PHE A 337 33.95 19.16 -7.30
C PHE A 337 35.10 20.14 -7.16
#